data_AF-A0A381F3R5-F1
#
_entry.id   AF-A0A381F3R5-F1
#
_cell.length_a   1.000
_cell.length_b   1.000
_cell.length_c   1.000
_cell.angle_alpha   90.00
_cell.angle_beta   90.00
_cell.angle_gamma   90.00
#
_symmetry.space_group_name_H-M   'P 1'
#
loop_
_entity.id
_entity.type
_entity.pdbx_description
1 polymer ?
#
loop_
_entity_poly.entity_id
_entity_poly.type
_entity_poly.pdbx_seq_one_letter_code
_entity_poly.pdbx_strand_id
1 'polypeptide(L)' 'MKNAIISYPRIGANRELKFAIEKYFKKQSTQEELLACAKDLRLDTGERLRKLGLTLSLVMTFLFMIPC' A
#
# COMPACT_ATOMS: atom_id res chain seq x y z
N MET A 1 -17.02 9.92 19.13
CA MET A 1 -17.31 9.06 17.97
C MET A 1 -15.98 8.65 17.34
N LYS A 2 -15.75 7.37 17.05
CA LYS A 2 -14.54 6.92 16.33
C LYS A 2 -14.88 6.85 14.85
N ASN A 3 -14.22 7.68 14.04
CA ASN A 3 -14.41 7.67 12.59
C ASN A 3 -13.50 6.57 12.01
N ALA A 4 -14.11 5.46 11.63
CA ALA A 4 -13.41 4.32 11.07
C ALA A 4 -13.65 4.22 9.57
N ILE A 5 -12.57 4.04 8.81
CA ILE A 5 -12.63 3.76 7.37
C ILE A 5 -12.53 2.25 7.17
N ILE A 6 -13.43 1.72 6.34
CA ILE A 6 -13.49 0.30 5.96
C ILE A 6 -12.35 -0.06 5.00
N SER A 7 -12.05 0.79 4.01
CA SER A 7 -10.99 0.52 3.05
C SER A 7 -10.36 1.80 2.50
N TYR A 8 -9.10 1.68 2.07
CA TYR A 8 -8.33 2.79 1.48
C TYR A 8 -7.67 2.34 0.15
N PRO A 9 -7.61 3.21 -0.88
CA PRO A 9 -6.99 2.87 -2.15
C PRO A 9 -5.49 2.57 -1.99
N ARG A 10 -5.07 1.39 -2.49
CA ARG A 10 -3.68 0.88 -2.36
C ARG A 10 -2.73 1.33 -3.47
N ILE A 11 -3.26 2.03 -4.48
CA ILE A 11 -2.54 2.40 -5.70
C ILE A 11 -1.50 3.50 -5.44
N GLY A 12 -1.66 4.29 -4.36
CA GLY A 12 -0.85 5.48 -4.08
C GLY A 12 -1.35 6.71 -4.85
N ALA A 13 -0.98 7.91 -4.39
CA ALA A 13 -1.47 9.17 -4.96
C ALA A 13 -1.13 9.30 -6.45
N ASN A 14 0.08 8.88 -6.84
CA ASN A 14 0.57 8.95 -8.21
C ASN A 14 0.53 7.61 -8.95
N ARG A 15 -0.27 6.65 -8.46
CA ARG A 15 -0.32 5.29 -9.02
C ARG A 15 1.01 4.54 -8.99
N GLU A 16 1.83 4.81 -7.98
CA GLU A 16 3.16 4.22 -7.78
C GLU A 16 3.15 2.69 -7.83
N LEU A 17 2.15 2.06 -7.19
CA LEU A 17 2.04 0.60 -7.19
C LEU A 17 1.79 0.03 -8.60
N LYS A 18 1.01 0.74 -9.42
CA LYS A 18 0.75 0.32 -10.81
C LYS A 18 2.05 0.30 -11.61
N PHE A 19 2.84 1.37 -11.52
CA PHE A 19 4.11 1.46 -12.25
C PHE A 19 5.15 0.46 -11.76
N ALA A 20 5.20 0.20 -10.45
CA ALA A 20 6.08 -0.82 -9.88
C ALA A 20 5.72 -2.23 -10.40
N ILE A 21 4.43 -2.56 -10.44
CA ILE A 21 3.94 -3.82 -10.99
C ILE A 21 4.25 -3.95 -12.49
N GLU A 22 4.03 -2.89 -13.27
CA GLU A 22 4.36 -2.89 -14.70
C GLU A 22 5.86 -3.08 -14.96
N LYS A 23 6.72 -2.46 -14.15
CA LYS A 23 8.19 -2.65 -14.24
C LYS A 23 8.60 -4.08 -13.87
N TYR A 24 8.01 -4.64 -12.81
CA TYR A 24 8.25 -6.02 -12.40
C TYR A 24 7.85 -7.02 -13.49
N PHE A 25 6.66 -6.87 -14.09
CA PHE A 25 6.23 -7.73 -15.19
C PHE A 25 7.09 -7.59 -16.46
N LYS A 26 7.63 -6.40 -16.71
CA LYS A 26 8.61 -6.16 -17.78
C LYS A 26 10.03 -6.67 -17.45
N LYS A 27 10.23 -7.30 -16.29
CA LYS A 27 11.54 -7.74 -15.76
C LYS A 27 12.57 -6.61 -15.63
N GLN A 28 12.10 -5.38 -15.46
CA GLN A 28 12.93 -4.18 -15.29
C GLN A 28 13.17 -3.82 -13.82
N SER A 29 12.61 -4.61 -12.90
CA SER A 29 12.66 -4.39 -11.46
C SER A 29 12.64 -5.75 -10.75
N THR A 30 13.24 -5.83 -9.57
CA THR A 30 13.27 -7.05 -8.76
C THR A 30 12.02 -7.18 -7.89
N GLN A 31 11.74 -8.40 -7.43
CA GLN A 31 10.65 -8.63 -6.48
C GLN A 31 10.83 -7.83 -5.18
N GLU A 32 12.07 -7.65 -4.73
CA GLU A 32 12.42 -6.89 -3.53
C GLU A 32 12.04 -5.41 -3.66
N GLU A 33 12.31 -4.80 -4.82
CA GLU A 33 11.92 -3.42 -5.10
C GLU A 33 10.40 -3.23 -5.11
N LEU A 34 9.66 -4.18 -5.70
CA LEU A 34 8.20 -4.17 -5.70
C LEU A 34 7.64 -4.25 -4.27
N LEU A 35 8.22 -5.12 -3.44
CA LEU A 35 7.84 -5.26 -2.02
C LEU A 35 8.20 -4.03 -1.20
N ALA A 36 9.35 -3.41 -1.45
CA ALA A 36 9.77 -2.17 -0.81
C ALA A 36 8.78 -1.05 -1.14
N CYS A 37 8.46 -0.83 -2.43
CA CYS A 37 7.46 0.16 -2.83
C CYS A 37 6.08 -0.10 -2.18
N ALA A 38 5.65 -1.35 -2.11
CA ALA A 38 4.40 -1.71 -1.45
C ALA A 38 4.43 -1.45 0.08
N LYS A 39 5.58 -1.64 0.72
CA LYS A 39 5.78 -1.35 2.15
C LYS A 39 5.74 0.15 2.42
N ASP A 40 6.41 0.95 1.61
CA ASP A 40 6.45 2.40 1.77
C ASP A 40 5.05 3.01 1.61
N LEU A 41 4.29 2.55 0.62
CA LEU A 41 2.89 2.97 0.43
C LEU A 41 1.99 2.66 1.63
N ARG A 42 2.21 1.53 2.32
CA ARG A 42 1.47 1.19 3.55
C ARG A 42 1.83 2.14 4.69
N LEU A 43 3.11 2.45 4.84
CA LEU A 43 3.59 3.34 5.91
C LEU A 43 3.05 4.76 5.71
N ASP A 44 3.16 5.30 4.50
CA ASP A 44 2.64 6.63 4.14
C ASP A 44 1.12 6.71 4.35
N THR A 45 0.38 5.70 3.90
CA THR A 45 -1.08 5.62 4.14
C THR A 45 -1.41 5.61 5.63
N GLY A 46 -0.67 4.83 6.42
CA GLY A 46 -0.83 4.77 7.87
C GLY A 46 -0.56 6.13 8.54
N GLU A 47 0.51 6.80 8.14
CA GLU A 47 0.84 8.15 8.64
C GLU A 47 -0.24 9.17 8.28
N ARG A 48 -0.72 9.15 7.04
CA ARG A 48 -1.77 10.04 6.57
C ARG A 48 -3.07 9.85 7.34
N LEU A 49 -3.48 8.60 7.57
CA LEU A 49 -4.69 8.30 8.33
C LEU A 49 -4.56 8.68 9.81
N ARG A 50 -3.38 8.45 10.42
CA ARG A 50 -3.08 8.91 11.78
C ARG A 50 -3.18 10.44 11.89
N LYS A 51 -2.62 11.19 10.94
CA LYS A 51 -2.73 12.65 10.88
C LYS A 51 -4.18 13.14 10.77
N LEU A 52 -5.03 12.39 10.08
CA LEU A 52 -6.45 12.70 9.92
C LEU A 52 -7.31 12.26 11.12
N GLY A 53 -6.73 11.62 12.14
CA GLY A 53 -7.48 11.09 13.29
C GLY A 53 -8.39 9.91 12.95
N LEU A 54 -8.14 9.24 11.82
CA LEU A 54 -8.96 8.14 11.31
C LEU A 54 -8.29 6.80 11.65
N THR A 55 -9.11 5.84 12.08
CA THR A 55 -8.65 4.47 12.36
C THR A 55 -9.07 3.57 11.21
N LEU A 56 -8.12 2.89 10.57
CA LEU A 56 -8.43 1.87 9.56
C LEU A 56 -8.76 0.55 10.26
N SER A 57 -10.01 0.09 10.20
CA SER A 57 -10.44 -1.12 10.93
C SER A 57 -10.08 -2.42 10.19
N LEU A 58 -9.89 -2.38 8.88
CA LEU A 58 -9.53 -3.55 8.07
C LEU A 58 -8.10 -3.42 7.58
N VAL A 59 -7.16 -3.91 8.40
CA VAL A 59 -5.77 -4.18 7.99
C VAL A 59 -5.70 -5.34 6.97
N MET A 60 -6.82 -6.04 6.74
CA MET A 60 -6.88 -7.32 6.04
C MET A 60 -7.12 -7.25 4.52
N THR A 61 -6.63 -6.21 3.84
CA THR A 61 -6.57 -6.19 2.36
C THR A 61 -5.14 -6.22 1.87
N PHE A 62 -4.27 -6.97 2.53
CA PHE A 62 -2.97 -7.35 1.98
C PHE A 62 -2.90 -8.85 1.72
N LEU A 63 -3.85 -9.35 0.94
CA LEU A 63 -3.65 -10.60 0.18
C LEU A 63 -2.84 -10.27 -1.09
N PHE A 64 -1.65 -9.69 -0.91
CA PHE A 64 -0.53 -10.03 -1.77
C PHE A 64 0.29 -10.98 -0.93
N MET A 65 -0.09 -12.24 -1.03
CA MET A 65 0.67 -13.40 -0.55
C MET A 65 1.98 -13.44 -1.34
N ILE A 66 2.92 -12.60 -0.94
CA ILE A 66 4.34 -12.84 -1.11
C ILE A 66 4.84 -12.98 0.32
N PRO A 67 5.23 -14.19 0.74
CA PRO A 67 5.64 -14.44 2.11
C PRO A 67 6.84 -13.55 2.40
N CYS A 68 6.68 -12.65 3.38
CA CYS A 68 7.80 -12.28 4.21
C CYS A 68 7.94 -13.37 5.29
#